data_AF-D4YSN8-F1
#
_entry.id   AF-D4YSN8-F1
#
_cell.length_a   1.000
_cell.length_b   1.000
_cell.length_c   1.000
_cell.angle_alpha   90.00
_cell.angle_beta   90.00
_cell.angle_gamma   90.00
#
_symmetry.space_group_name_H-M   'P 1'
#
loop_
_entity.id
_entity.type
_entity.pdbx_description
1 polymer ?
#
loop_
_entity_poly.entity_id
_entity_poly.type
_entity_poly.pdbx_seq_one_letter_code
_entity_poly.pdbx_strand_id
1 'polypeptide(L)' 'MLKNVLSFGIRRFCLERIMTKLPFKAIAVDMDGTFLNSKSDFNRVKFARILKKLKQNNIHFIVASGNELKRSRIF' A
#
# COMPACT_ATOMS: atom_id res chain seq x y z
N MET A 1 -37.53 -38.62 9.44
CA MET A 1 -36.43 -37.80 10.02
C MET A 1 -36.35 -36.50 9.23
N LEU A 2 -37.21 -35.55 9.60
CA LEU A 2 -37.43 -34.26 8.95
C LEU A 2 -36.51 -33.19 9.56
N LYS A 3 -35.84 -32.42 8.69
CA LYS A 3 -35.41 -31.00 8.78
C LYS A 3 -34.27 -30.78 7.77
N ASN A 4 -34.58 -30.69 6.47
CA ASN A 4 -34.84 -29.43 5.75
C ASN A 4 -33.72 -28.38 5.88
N VAL A 5 -32.95 -28.25 4.79
CA VAL A 5 -32.76 -27.01 4.02
C VAL A 5 -33.30 -25.75 4.70
N LEU A 6 -32.39 -24.92 5.21
CA LEU A 6 -32.43 -23.44 5.35
C LEU A 6 -31.15 -23.08 6.13
N SER A 7 -30.09 -22.54 5.53
CA SER A 7 -30.02 -21.11 5.26
C SER A 7 -28.96 -20.84 4.19
N PHE A 8 -29.44 -20.54 2.99
CA PHE A 8 -28.86 -19.50 2.17
C PHE A 8 -28.68 -18.27 3.07
N GLY A 9 -27.45 -17.78 3.24
CA GLY A 9 -27.18 -16.71 4.19
C GLY A 9 -25.72 -16.29 4.13
N ILE A 10 -25.49 -15.12 3.56
CA ILE A 10 -24.23 -14.37 3.51
C ILE A 10 -23.69 -14.23 4.94
N ARG A 11 -22.90 -15.20 5.43
CA ARG A 11 -22.45 -15.20 6.84
C ARG A 11 -20.99 -15.62 7.07
N ARG A 12 -20.11 -15.35 6.12
CA ARG A 12 -18.67 -15.29 6.43
C ARG A 12 -17.83 -14.46 5.45
N PHE A 13 -18.35 -13.33 4.99
CA PHE A 13 -17.56 -12.36 4.21
C PHE A 13 -16.94 -11.25 5.07
N CYS A 14 -17.07 -11.33 6.40
CA CYS A 14 -16.48 -10.39 7.34
C CYS A 14 -15.62 -11.15 8.36
N LEU A 15 -14.47 -10.55 8.69
CA LEU A 15 -13.55 -10.86 9.81
C LEU A 15 -12.24 -11.61 9.51
N GLU A 16 -11.78 -11.64 8.26
CA GLU A 16 -10.33 -11.80 7.95
C GLU A 16 -9.85 -10.53 7.23
N ARG A 17 -10.28 -9.36 7.73
CA ARG A 17 -9.87 -8.05 7.22
C ARG A 17 -8.43 -7.84 7.67
N ILE A 18 -7.49 -8.35 6.86
CA ILE A 18 -6.03 -8.19 6.93
C ILE A 18 -5.68 -6.98 7.78
N MET A 19 -5.16 -7.23 8.98
CA MET A 19 -4.91 -6.26 10.05
C MET A 19 -3.82 -5.26 9.66
N THR A 20 -4.17 -4.28 8.82
CA THR A 20 -3.45 -3.00 8.77
C THR A 20 -4.20 -2.05 9.68
N LYS A 21 -3.51 -1.48 10.69
CA LYS A 21 -4.12 -0.51 11.62
C LYS A 21 -4.61 0.76 10.89
N LEU A 22 -4.10 0.98 9.68
CA LEU A 22 -4.45 2.07 8.79
C LEU A 22 -5.50 1.62 7.76
N PRO A 23 -6.42 2.51 7.33
CA PRO A 23 -7.54 2.16 6.45
C PRO A 23 -7.14 1.91 4.99
N PHE A 24 -5.84 1.86 4.69
CA PHE A 24 -5.28 1.70 3.36
C PHE A 24 -4.15 0.67 3.38
N LYS A 25 -3.94 0.02 2.24
CA LYS A 25 -2.91 -1.03 2.04
C LYS A 25 -1.78 -0.60 1.11
N ALA A 26 -1.91 0.53 0.44
CA ALA A 26 -0.88 1.05 -0.45
C ALA A 26 -0.89 2.58 -0.49
N ILE A 27 0.25 3.16 -0.85
CA ILE A 27 0.45 4.58 -1.18
C ILE A 27 1.16 4.61 -2.53
N ALA A 28 0.58 5.27 -3.52
CA ALA A 28 1.22 5.54 -4.80
C ALA A 28 1.64 7.01 -4.86
N VAL A 29 2.88 7.29 -5.28
CA VAL A 29 3.39 8.66 -5.43
C VAL A 29 3.91 8.91 -6.83
N ASP A 30 3.65 10.11 -7.36
CA ASP A 30 4.37 10.63 -8.52
C ASP A 30 5.76 11.13 -8.09
N MET A 31 6.77 10.95 -8.95
CA MET A 31 8.16 11.27 -8.65
C MET A 31 8.47 12.73 -8.92
N ASP A 32 8.33 13.15 -10.17
CA ASP A 32 8.77 14.46 -10.64
C ASP A 32 7.72 15.52 -10.29
N GLY A 33 8.13 16.57 -9.58
CA GLY A 33 7.23 17.64 -9.17
C GLY A 33 6.33 17.32 -7.96
N THR A 34 6.33 16.09 -7.44
CA THR A 34 5.58 15.71 -6.22
C THR A 34 6.48 15.17 -5.11
N PHE A 35 7.22 14.08 -5.35
CA PHE A 35 8.08 13.46 -4.32
C PHE A 35 9.47 14.09 -4.28
N LEU A 36 9.99 14.49 -5.43
CA LEU A 36 11.29 15.14 -5.58
C LEU A 36 11.15 16.66 -5.52
N ASN A 37 12.16 17.32 -4.94
CA ASN A 37 12.29 18.77 -4.97
C ASN A 37 12.77 19.26 -6.35
N SER A 38 12.94 20.58 -6.51
CA SER A 38 13.41 21.20 -7.76
C SER A 38 14.81 20.74 -8.22
N LYS A 39 15.58 20.06 -7.35
CA LYS A 39 16.89 19.46 -7.66
C LYS A 39 16.81 17.94 -7.87
N SER A 40 15.60 17.39 -8.08
CA SER A 40 15.36 15.96 -8.22
C SER A 40 15.83 15.14 -6.99
N ASP A 41 15.76 15.72 -5.79
CA ASP A 41 16.19 15.08 -4.55
C ASP A 41 15.08 15.05 -3.49
N PHE A 42 15.23 14.22 -2.48
CA PHE A 42 14.27 14.09 -1.38
C PHE A 42 14.99 13.80 -0.05
N ASN A 43 14.31 14.07 1.06
CA ASN A 43 14.89 13.81 2.38
C ASN A 43 14.91 12.29 2.68
N ARG A 44 16.05 11.65 2.39
CA ARG A 44 16.27 10.21 2.59
C ARG A 44 16.07 9.74 4.03
N VAL A 45 16.54 10.52 5.01
CA VAL A 45 16.42 10.16 6.44
C VAL A 45 14.96 10.15 6.88
N LYS A 46 14.20 11.17 6.49
CA LYS A 46 12.77 11.28 6.78
C LYS A 46 11.99 10.17 6.07
N PHE A 47 12.29 9.94 4.79
CA PHE A 47 11.64 8.89 4.00
C PHE A 47 11.91 7.50 4.55
N ALA A 48 13.13 7.17 4.97
CA ALA A 48 13.47 5.88 5.56
C ALA A 48 12.64 5.59 6.83
N ARG A 49 12.42 6.60 7.68
CA ARG A 49 11.56 6.47 8.87
C ARG A 49 10.10 6.20 8.50
N ILE A 50 9.59 6.84 7.45
CA ILE A 50 8.23 6.62 6.94
C ILE A 50 8.11 5.23 6.33
N LEU A 51 9.03 4.86 5.45
CA LEU A 51 9.05 3.56 4.79
C LEU A 51 9.11 2.41 5.79
N LYS A 52 9.88 2.55 6.89
CA LYS A 52 9.91 1.58 7.98
C LYS A 52 8.53 1.38 8.62
N LYS A 53 7.80 2.47 8.89
CA LYS A 53 6.44 2.41 9.45
C LYS A 53 5.45 1.77 8.47
N LEU A 54 5.55 2.09 7.18
CA LEU A 54 4.70 1.49 6.14
C LEU A 54 4.93 -0.03 6.06
N LYS A 55 6.20 -0.46 6.02
CA LYS A 55 6.56 -1.89 6.03
C LYS A 55 6.04 -2.62 7.27
N GLN A 56 6.17 -2.02 8.45
CA GLN A 56 5.65 -2.60 9.71
C GLN A 56 4.14 -2.79 9.70
N ASN A 57 3.40 -1.98 8.92
CA ASN A 57 1.95 -2.06 8.79
C ASN A 57 1.51 -2.81 7.52
N ASN A 58 2.41 -3.51 6.82
CA ASN A 58 2.13 -4.17 5.54
C ASN A 58 1.49 -3.25 4.50
N ILE A 59 1.98 -2.01 4.42
CA ILE A 59 1.53 -1.02 3.45
C ILE A 59 2.57 -0.92 2.34
N HIS A 60 2.11 -1.11 1.10
CA HIS A 60 2.94 -1.02 -0.09
C HIS A 60 3.21 0.45 -0.44
N PHE A 61 4.47 0.77 -0.74
CA PHE A 61 4.84 2.06 -1.31
C PHE A 61 5.14 1.86 -2.79
N ILE A 62 4.38 2.52 -3.65
CA ILE A 62 4.42 2.38 -5.11
C ILE A 62 4.86 3.69 -5.71
N VAL A 63 5.80 3.62 -6.64
CA VAL A 63 6.23 4.77 -7.43
C VAL A 63 5.49 4.74 -8.76
N ALA A 64 4.71 5.78 -9.02
CA ALA A 64 3.98 5.99 -10.27
C ALA A 64 4.69 7.08 -11.07
N SER A 65 5.77 6.73 -11.77
CA SER A 65 6.43 7.66 -12.70
C SER A 65 5.89 7.41 -14.12
N GLY A 66 5.57 8.49 -14.84
CA GLY A 66 5.23 8.44 -16.27
C GLY A 66 6.43 8.21 -17.19
N ASN A 67 7.65 8.18 -16.65
CA ASN A 67 8.83 7.79 -17.41
C ASN A 67 8.88 6.26 -17.44
N GLU A 68 9.11 5.68 -18.63
CA GLU A 68 9.46 4.27 -18.74
C GLU A 68 10.52 3.95 -17.68
N LEU A 69 10.41 2.80 -17.01
CA LEU A 69 11.39 2.31 -16.05
C LEU A 69 12.74 2.09 -16.75
N LYS A 70 13.40 3.16 -17.22
CA LYS A 70 14.82 3.20 -17.46
C LYS A 70 15.41 2.89 -16.11
N ARG A 71 15.94 1.67 -16.07
CA ARG A 71 16.60 0.98 -14.98
C ARG A 71 17.78 1.78 -14.43
N SER A 72 17.53 2.96 -13.88
CA SER A 72 18.41 3.59 -12.92
C SER A 72 18.12 2.90 -11.60
N ARG A 73 19.12 2.17 -11.10
CA ARG A 73 19.05 1.47 -9.82
C ARG A 73 18.64 2.45 -8.73
N ILE A 74 17.36 2.45 -8.36
CA ILE A 74 16.90 3.07 -7.14
C ILE A 74 17.03 1.99 -6.07
N PHE A 75 18.08 2.16 -5.25
CA PHE A 75 18.37 1.37 -4.06
C PHE A 75 17.32 1.58 -2.97
#